data_AF-A0A9X1IFB4-F1
#
_entry.id   AF-A0A9X1IFB4-F1
#
_cell.length_a   1.000
_cell.length_b   1.000
_cell.length_c   1.000
_cell.angle_alpha   90.00
_cell.angle_beta   90.00
_cell.angle_gamma   90.00
#
_symmetry.space_group_name_H-M   'P 1'
#
loop_
_entity.id
_entity.type
_entity.pdbx_description
1 polymer ?
#
loop_
_entity_poly.entity_id
_entity_poly.type
_entity_poly.pdbx_seq_one_letter_code
_entity_poly.pdbx_strand_id
1 'polypeptide(L)'
;MTDARNGLTVWTPLPPERNGIADYAHVLLGSLAAHYDCRAACDDWLGRAPDGIPVVDAALAHRDAGPRVLHQIGNNPGHGFVLRAMRRVPGVVTLHDPGLLYLYETAGEDAASIRAGMLAALPGLPAVYGRHQRELGLQTRANHLLFDLAGETLARSRAVIVHSEYARQRLRLVHGPDATAHVAVIPHFLPPATLPDRPAARARLGIGQEEFLVVTAGFATAAKRFDWLIEALDMACRAGAQLRWIHAGAERAEEYALSAAIAERPALAGCAGVTGYLDEAALDDHVAAADVLVNLRFPSTGESSGSLARAFAAGTCCIVSDTAAYAELPRDAVLQIPLTETVPLLARALLALAKAPARAAEIGERGRRYACAEMALPTVAARYRTVIEESLGRPVIAPPTAGPPPLLVVEAGPQLQARTVAAALAGRQGACRLLLAMPDLGALAQLTLDRPALLAELLPLGARLRAARVEAAPRAGLLLDLELGWPA
;
A
#
# COMPACT_ATOMS: atom_id res chain seq x y z
N MET A 1 -22.40 -38.83 0.99
CA MET A 1 -21.25 -37.99 0.61
C MET A 1 -21.72 -36.55 0.66
N THR A 2 -21.39 -35.88 1.76
CA THR A 2 -21.92 -34.57 2.14
C THR A 2 -21.34 -33.45 1.27
N ASP A 3 -22.23 -32.64 0.74
CA ASP A 3 -22.04 -31.42 -0.04
C ASP A 3 -20.77 -30.64 0.37
N ALA A 4 -19.75 -30.61 -0.49
CA ALA A 4 -18.51 -29.89 -0.24
C ALA A 4 -18.76 -28.38 -0.41
N ARG A 5 -19.23 -27.79 0.69
CA ARG A 5 -19.46 -26.36 0.97
C ARG A 5 -18.50 -25.44 0.19
N ASN A 6 -19.08 -24.48 -0.55
CA ASN A 6 -18.37 -23.40 -1.24
C ASN A 6 -17.75 -22.39 -0.24
N GLY A 7 -16.77 -22.83 0.54
CA GLY A 7 -16.09 -21.99 1.53
C GLY A 7 -15.10 -21.01 0.88
N LEU A 8 -15.06 -19.77 1.39
CA LEU A 8 -14.08 -18.73 1.01
C LEU A 8 -13.33 -18.27 2.26
N THR A 9 -12.00 -18.36 2.25
CA THR A 9 -11.16 -17.78 3.31
C THR A 9 -10.59 -16.45 2.84
N VAL A 10 -10.84 -15.38 3.60
CA VAL A 10 -10.36 -14.03 3.30
C VAL A 10 -9.33 -13.59 4.33
N TRP A 11 -8.07 -13.39 3.95
CA TRP A 11 -7.08 -12.75 4.82
C TRP A 11 -7.12 -11.23 4.63
N THR A 12 -7.42 -10.53 5.71
CA THR A 12 -7.60 -9.08 5.68
C THR A 12 -7.56 -8.49 7.08
N PRO A 13 -7.03 -7.26 7.27
CA PRO A 13 -7.35 -6.49 8.46
C PRO A 13 -8.87 -6.24 8.52
N LEU A 14 -9.39 -6.02 9.73
CA LEU A 14 -10.81 -5.76 10.00
C LEU A 14 -10.97 -4.62 11.02
N PRO A 15 -12.11 -3.90 11.04
CA PRO A 15 -12.38 -2.92 12.08
C PRO A 15 -12.27 -3.58 13.47
N PRO A 16 -11.75 -2.92 14.52
CA PRO A 16 -11.53 -1.47 14.66
C PRO A 16 -10.15 -0.98 14.17
N GLU A 17 -9.38 -1.78 13.44
CA GLU A 17 -8.10 -1.33 12.90
C GLU A 17 -8.28 -0.08 12.03
N ARG A 18 -7.46 0.95 12.28
CA ARG A 18 -7.60 2.28 11.65
C ARG A 18 -7.05 2.31 10.22
N ASN A 19 -7.66 1.51 9.35
CA ASN A 19 -7.24 1.26 7.98
C ASN A 19 -8.46 1.23 7.05
N GLY A 20 -8.46 2.02 5.97
CA GLY A 20 -9.60 2.05 5.04
C GLY A 20 -9.85 0.71 4.32
N ILE A 21 -8.85 -0.17 4.22
CA ILE A 21 -9.01 -1.52 3.66
C ILE A 21 -9.71 -2.45 4.65
N ALA A 22 -9.58 -2.21 5.96
CA ALA A 22 -10.32 -2.96 6.97
C ALA A 22 -11.84 -2.74 6.80
N ASP A 23 -12.25 -1.48 6.65
CA ASP A 23 -13.65 -1.11 6.38
C ASP A 23 -14.11 -1.66 5.02
N TYR A 24 -13.27 -1.53 3.98
CA TYR A 24 -13.55 -2.09 2.66
C TYR A 24 -13.82 -3.59 2.72
N ALA A 25 -12.96 -4.33 3.43
CA ALA A 25 -13.05 -5.76 3.53
C ALA A 25 -14.27 -6.21 4.33
N HIS A 26 -14.62 -5.48 5.40
CA HIS A 26 -15.84 -5.72 6.15
C HIS A 26 -17.09 -5.66 5.25
N VAL A 27 -17.23 -4.58 4.47
CA VAL A 27 -18.37 -4.41 3.56
C VAL A 27 -18.37 -5.46 2.44
N LEU A 28 -17.21 -5.72 1.82
CA LEU A 28 -17.11 -6.71 0.75
C LEU A 28 -17.44 -8.12 1.25
N LEU A 29 -16.96 -8.52 2.43
CA LEU A 29 -17.25 -9.80 3.05
C LEU A 29 -18.76 -10.02 3.22
N GLY A 30 -19.48 -9.00 3.67
CA GLY A 30 -20.93 -9.05 3.83
C GLY A 30 -21.64 -9.33 2.50
N SER A 31 -21.17 -8.71 1.41
CA SER A 31 -21.73 -8.99 0.07
C SER A 31 -21.28 -10.33 -0.51
N LEU A 32 -20.07 -10.79 -0.20
CA LEU A 32 -19.56 -12.10 -0.66
C LEU A 32 -20.22 -13.28 0.08
N ALA A 33 -20.78 -13.07 1.27
CA ALA A 33 -21.55 -14.08 1.99
C ALA A 33 -22.81 -14.55 1.23
N ALA A 34 -23.31 -13.74 0.28
CA ALA A 34 -24.38 -14.16 -0.63
C ALA A 34 -23.92 -15.21 -1.67
N HIS A 35 -22.61 -15.40 -1.82
CA HIS A 35 -22.00 -16.31 -2.80
C HIS A 35 -21.24 -17.47 -2.17
N TYR A 36 -20.75 -17.31 -0.92
CA TYR A 36 -19.83 -18.23 -0.28
C TYR A 36 -20.10 -18.37 1.22
N ASP A 37 -19.73 -19.52 1.78
CA ASP A 37 -19.55 -19.69 3.22
C ASP A 37 -18.22 -19.03 3.62
N CYS A 38 -18.29 -17.74 3.98
CA CYS A 38 -17.12 -16.90 4.22
C CYS A 38 -16.55 -17.10 5.62
N ARG A 39 -15.22 -17.00 5.73
CA ARG A 39 -14.51 -16.80 7.00
C ARG A 39 -13.44 -15.73 6.83
N ALA A 40 -13.22 -14.92 7.87
CA ALA A 40 -12.24 -13.85 7.84
C ALA A 40 -11.04 -14.21 8.71
N ALA A 41 -9.87 -14.31 8.10
CA ALA A 41 -8.61 -14.56 8.78
C ALA A 41 -7.95 -13.22 9.11
N CYS A 42 -7.91 -12.86 10.39
CA CYS A 42 -7.41 -11.58 10.89
C CYS A 42 -6.38 -11.80 12.00
N ASP A 43 -5.35 -10.95 12.07
CA ASP A 43 -4.31 -10.99 13.11
C ASP A 43 -4.76 -10.27 14.39
N ASP A 44 -5.70 -9.32 14.26
CA ASP A 44 -6.35 -8.68 15.41
C ASP A 44 -7.51 -9.55 15.92
N TRP A 45 -7.37 -10.03 17.16
CA TRP A 45 -8.39 -10.81 17.85
C TRP A 45 -9.67 -9.99 18.17
N LEU A 46 -9.59 -8.66 18.12
CA LEU A 46 -10.73 -7.75 18.22
C LEU A 46 -11.35 -7.42 16.86
N GLY A 47 -10.82 -7.97 15.77
CA GLY A 47 -11.33 -7.77 14.42
C GLY A 47 -12.81 -8.17 14.31
N ARG A 48 -13.60 -7.32 13.65
CA ARG A 48 -15.05 -7.49 13.48
C ARG A 48 -15.39 -7.73 12.01
N ALA A 49 -15.77 -8.96 11.71
CA ALA A 49 -16.41 -9.29 10.44
C ALA A 49 -17.93 -9.02 10.52
N PRO A 50 -18.63 -8.98 9.38
CA PRO A 50 -20.09 -8.95 9.35
C PRO A 50 -20.73 -10.13 10.09
N ASP A 51 -21.98 -9.96 10.52
CA ASP A 51 -22.74 -10.99 11.23
C ASP A 51 -22.78 -12.31 10.46
N GLY A 52 -22.55 -13.42 11.17
CA GLY A 52 -22.53 -14.76 10.60
C GLY A 52 -21.21 -15.17 9.93
N ILE A 53 -20.23 -14.27 9.81
CA ILE A 53 -18.89 -14.59 9.28
C ILE A 53 -17.91 -14.77 10.45
N PRO A 54 -17.39 -15.98 10.69
CA PRO A 54 -16.43 -16.20 11.76
C PRO A 54 -15.10 -15.51 11.47
N VAL A 55 -14.56 -14.85 12.50
CA VAL A 55 -13.17 -14.39 12.52
C VAL A 55 -12.30 -15.51 13.09
N VAL A 56 -11.24 -15.86 12.36
CA VAL A 56 -10.30 -16.92 12.72
C VAL A 56 -8.88 -16.38 12.80
N ASP A 57 -8.05 -17.04 13.60
CA ASP A 57 -6.63 -16.71 13.72
C ASP A 57 -5.93 -16.82 12.36
N ALA A 58 -5.40 -15.69 11.88
CA ALA A 58 -4.73 -15.62 10.59
C ALA A 58 -3.51 -16.56 10.46
N ALA A 59 -2.82 -16.85 11.56
CA ALA A 59 -1.67 -17.76 11.58
C ALA A 59 -2.09 -19.23 11.40
N LEU A 60 -3.30 -19.60 11.84
CA LEU A 60 -3.82 -20.97 11.77
C LEU A 60 -4.78 -21.21 10.61
N ALA A 61 -5.35 -20.16 10.02
CA ALA A 61 -6.36 -20.24 8.96
C ALA A 61 -5.95 -21.07 7.74
N HIS A 62 -4.65 -21.22 7.47
CA HIS A 62 -4.13 -22.04 6.38
C HIS A 62 -4.45 -23.53 6.51
N ARG A 63 -4.71 -24.03 7.73
CA ARG A 63 -4.99 -25.46 7.99
C ARG A 63 -6.32 -25.91 7.40
N ASP A 64 -7.29 -25.01 7.41
CA ASP A 64 -8.68 -25.29 7.01
C ASP A 64 -9.07 -24.52 5.74
N ALA A 65 -8.13 -23.82 5.12
CA ALA A 65 -8.36 -23.03 3.92
C ALA A 65 -8.66 -23.95 2.73
N GLY A 66 -9.82 -23.72 2.10
CA GLY A 66 -10.20 -24.40 0.87
C GLY A 66 -9.47 -23.83 -0.36
N PRO A 67 -9.89 -24.23 -1.57
CA PRO A 67 -9.26 -23.76 -2.81
C PRO A 67 -9.58 -22.30 -3.14
N ARG A 68 -10.58 -21.69 -2.48
CA ARG A 68 -11.00 -20.30 -2.67
C ARG A 68 -10.40 -19.44 -1.58
N VAL A 69 -9.47 -18.59 -1.96
CA VAL A 69 -8.73 -17.72 -1.06
C VAL A 69 -8.69 -16.33 -1.64
N LEU A 70 -8.98 -15.33 -0.80
CA LEU A 70 -8.87 -13.91 -1.13
C LEU A 70 -7.94 -13.22 -0.12
N HIS A 71 -7.00 -12.44 -0.61
CA HIS A 71 -6.08 -11.65 0.19
C HIS A 71 -6.33 -10.16 -0.11
N GLN A 72 -6.56 -9.35 0.92
CA GLN A 72 -6.67 -7.90 0.78
C GLN A 72 -5.31 -7.28 1.14
N ILE A 73 -4.61 -6.70 0.17
CA ILE A 73 -3.26 -6.13 0.37
C ILE A 73 -3.26 -4.65 -0.01
N GLY A 74 -2.79 -3.81 0.92
CA GLY A 74 -2.46 -2.42 0.68
C GLY A 74 -1.10 -2.04 1.25
N ASN A 75 -0.66 -0.83 0.94
CA ASN A 75 0.68 -0.35 1.27
C ASN A 75 0.73 0.28 2.68
N ASN A 76 0.48 -0.53 3.71
CA ASN A 76 0.57 -0.11 5.11
C ASN A 76 0.86 -1.31 6.05
N PRO A 77 1.32 -1.08 7.30
CA PRO A 77 1.78 -2.15 8.18
C PRO A 77 0.74 -3.22 8.52
N GLY A 78 -0.56 -2.86 8.48
CA GLY A 78 -1.67 -3.76 8.78
C GLY A 78 -1.78 -4.97 7.85
N HIS A 79 -1.09 -4.96 6.71
CA HIS A 79 -1.11 -6.08 5.75
C HIS A 79 0.09 -7.02 5.85
N GLY A 80 1.00 -6.83 6.82
CA GLY A 80 2.18 -7.69 6.96
C GLY A 80 1.84 -9.17 7.14
N PHE A 81 0.78 -9.48 7.90
CA PHE A 81 0.30 -10.86 8.06
C PHE A 81 -0.36 -11.41 6.80
N VAL A 82 -1.05 -10.56 6.03
CA VAL A 82 -1.67 -10.94 4.75
C VAL A 82 -0.59 -11.27 3.71
N LEU A 83 0.49 -10.47 3.65
CA LEU A 83 1.65 -10.75 2.81
C LEU A 83 2.26 -12.13 3.14
N ARG A 84 2.43 -12.45 4.43
CA ARG A 84 2.90 -13.76 4.89
C ARG A 84 1.93 -14.89 4.53
N ALA A 85 0.62 -14.65 4.63
CA ALA A 85 -0.41 -15.62 4.28
C ALA A 85 -0.42 -15.93 2.77
N MET A 86 -0.35 -14.90 1.92
CA MET A 86 -0.25 -15.03 0.46
C MET A 86 0.93 -15.91 0.02
N ARG A 87 2.07 -15.80 0.72
CA ARG A 87 3.26 -16.65 0.45
C ARG A 87 3.03 -18.13 0.75
N ARG A 88 2.15 -18.45 1.71
CA ARG A 88 1.86 -19.82 2.16
C ARG A 88 0.69 -20.44 1.42
N VAL A 89 -0.36 -19.65 1.18
CA VAL A 89 -1.61 -20.12 0.57
C VAL A 89 -1.94 -19.23 -0.62
N PRO A 90 -1.60 -19.66 -1.83
CA PRO A 90 -1.91 -18.90 -3.04
C PRO A 90 -3.42 -18.73 -3.23
N GLY A 91 -3.83 -17.55 -3.68
CA GLY A 91 -5.22 -17.20 -3.91
C GLY A 91 -5.36 -16.00 -4.83
N VAL A 92 -6.53 -15.39 -4.84
CA VAL A 92 -6.74 -14.08 -5.46
C VAL A 92 -6.24 -13.00 -4.51
N VAL A 93 -5.50 -12.02 -5.01
CA VAL A 93 -5.12 -10.83 -4.24
C VAL A 93 -5.90 -9.63 -4.78
N THR A 94 -6.58 -8.88 -3.91
CA THR A 94 -6.94 -7.49 -4.21
C THR A 94 -5.78 -6.61 -3.80
N LEU A 95 -5.18 -5.97 -4.80
CA LEU A 95 -4.08 -5.04 -4.65
C LEU A 95 -4.64 -3.62 -4.66
N HIS A 96 -4.87 -3.07 -3.47
CA HIS A 96 -5.45 -1.73 -3.27
C HIS A 96 -4.50 -0.61 -3.69
N ASP A 97 -3.20 -0.84 -3.48
CA ASP A 97 -2.12 0.04 -3.85
C ASP A 97 -1.14 -0.72 -4.75
N PRO A 98 -0.89 -0.26 -5.99
CA PRO A 98 0.07 -0.93 -6.86
C PRO A 98 1.50 -0.89 -6.34
N GLY A 99 1.86 0.11 -5.51
CA GLY A 99 3.16 0.19 -4.86
C GLY A 99 3.11 -0.30 -3.42
N LEU A 100 3.90 -1.33 -3.08
CA LEU A 100 3.95 -2.04 -1.80
C LEU A 100 5.24 -1.79 -0.99
N LEU A 101 6.13 -0.91 -1.43
CA LEU A 101 7.44 -0.72 -0.77
C LEU A 101 7.31 -0.46 0.74
N TYR A 102 6.37 0.38 1.17
CA TYR A 102 6.19 0.72 2.58
C TYR A 102 5.67 -0.47 3.40
N LEU A 103 4.80 -1.31 2.81
CA LEU A 103 4.41 -2.58 3.42
C LEU A 103 5.63 -3.49 3.66
N TYR A 104 6.50 -3.66 2.67
CA TYR A 104 7.70 -4.50 2.84
C TYR A 104 8.64 -3.95 3.91
N GLU A 105 8.90 -2.64 3.91
CA GLU A 105 9.74 -1.97 4.91
C GLU A 105 9.20 -2.15 6.34
N THR A 106 7.88 -2.09 6.51
CA THR A 106 7.24 -2.19 7.84
C THR A 106 6.90 -3.61 8.27
N ALA A 107 6.82 -4.56 7.34
CA ALA A 107 6.62 -5.98 7.62
C ALA A 107 7.87 -6.69 8.18
N GLY A 108 8.99 -5.97 8.30
CA GLY A 108 10.26 -6.51 8.82
C GLY A 108 11.08 -7.27 7.77
N GLU A 109 10.85 -7.01 6.48
CA GLU A 109 11.63 -7.59 5.40
C GLU A 109 13.07 -7.08 5.44
N ASP A 110 14.03 -7.98 5.20
CA ASP A 110 15.42 -7.58 5.19
C ASP A 110 15.74 -6.69 3.98
N ALA A 111 16.75 -5.85 4.15
CA ALA A 111 17.12 -4.88 3.12
C ALA A 111 17.60 -5.55 1.81
N ALA A 112 18.10 -6.79 1.82
CA ALA A 112 18.49 -7.49 0.60
C ALA A 112 17.25 -7.95 -0.18
N SER A 113 16.23 -8.46 0.50
CA SER A 113 14.94 -8.85 -0.09
C SER A 113 14.22 -7.66 -0.73
N ILE A 114 14.17 -6.52 -0.03
CA ILE A 114 13.63 -5.27 -0.58
C ILE A 114 14.41 -4.84 -1.84
N ARG A 115 15.74 -4.86 -1.80
CA ARG A 115 16.58 -4.52 -2.95
C ARG A 115 16.38 -5.48 -4.13
N ALA A 116 16.20 -6.77 -3.88
CA ALA A 116 15.92 -7.74 -4.92
C ALA A 116 14.59 -7.44 -5.62
N GLY A 117 13.54 -7.07 -4.86
CA GLY A 117 12.28 -6.60 -5.41
C GLY A 117 12.45 -5.32 -6.25
N MET A 118 13.24 -4.36 -5.76
CA MET A 118 13.54 -3.13 -6.52
C MET A 118 14.23 -3.45 -7.85
N LEU A 119 15.19 -4.40 -7.85
CA LEU A 119 15.90 -4.88 -9.04
C LEU A 119 14.98 -5.51 -10.07
N ALA A 120 14.01 -6.31 -9.62
CA ALA A 120 13.03 -6.92 -10.49
C ALA A 120 12.10 -5.88 -11.13
N ALA A 121 11.66 -4.86 -10.37
CA ALA A 121 10.75 -3.84 -10.88
C ALA A 121 11.40 -2.93 -11.93
N LEU A 122 12.65 -2.49 -11.72
CA LEU A 122 13.33 -1.60 -12.65
C LEU A 122 14.80 -1.99 -12.80
N PRO A 123 15.16 -2.87 -13.76
CA PRO A 123 16.56 -3.23 -14.00
C PRO A 123 17.41 -1.98 -14.32
N GLY A 124 18.50 -1.76 -13.55
CA GLY A 124 19.49 -0.69 -13.79
C GLY A 124 19.45 0.53 -12.85
N LEU A 125 18.28 0.92 -12.35
CA LEU A 125 18.12 2.01 -11.35
C LEU A 125 18.53 1.63 -9.91
N PRO A 126 18.28 0.39 -9.43
CA PRO A 126 18.56 -0.04 -8.06
C PRO A 126 20.04 -0.04 -7.69
N ALA A 127 20.97 -0.11 -8.64
CA ALA A 127 22.39 0.04 -8.35
C ALA A 127 22.73 1.46 -7.88
N VAL A 128 22.10 2.48 -8.47
CA VAL A 128 22.25 3.89 -8.08
C VAL A 128 21.53 4.17 -6.77
N TYR A 129 20.30 3.69 -6.61
CA TYR A 129 19.54 3.87 -5.36
C TYR A 129 20.12 3.08 -4.20
N GLY A 130 20.54 1.84 -4.44
CA GLY A 130 21.24 1.01 -3.46
C GLY A 130 22.61 1.60 -3.09
N ARG A 131 23.26 2.34 -3.99
CA ARG A 131 24.44 3.15 -3.66
C ARG A 131 24.07 4.31 -2.73
N HIS A 132 23.10 5.14 -3.10
CA HIS A 132 22.66 6.27 -2.26
C HIS A 132 22.16 5.84 -0.88
N GLN A 133 21.41 4.75 -0.78
CA GLN A 133 20.95 4.23 0.50
C GLN A 133 22.13 3.73 1.36
N ARG A 134 23.10 3.04 0.76
CA ARG A 134 24.27 2.49 1.50
C ARG A 134 25.28 3.56 1.91
N GLU A 135 25.56 4.50 1.02
CA GLU A 135 26.62 5.50 1.21
C GLU A 135 26.12 6.75 1.94
N LEU A 136 24.86 7.13 1.72
CA LEU A 136 24.31 8.41 2.19
C LEU A 136 23.11 8.23 3.14
N GLY A 137 22.64 7.00 3.35
CA GLY A 137 21.42 6.74 4.14
C GLY A 137 20.16 7.30 3.48
N LEU A 138 20.22 7.68 2.19
CA LEU A 138 19.12 8.38 1.52
C LEU A 138 18.01 7.41 1.13
N GLN A 139 16.91 7.45 1.88
CA GLN A 139 15.60 7.02 1.42
C GLN A 139 14.80 8.25 1.00
N THR A 140 14.35 8.27 -0.25
CA THR A 140 13.56 9.39 -0.77
C THR A 140 12.13 8.94 -1.04
N ARG A 141 11.19 9.88 -0.97
CA ARG A 141 9.78 9.63 -1.36
C ARG A 141 9.66 9.13 -2.80
N ALA A 142 10.64 9.41 -3.67
CA ALA A 142 10.70 8.89 -5.03
C ALA A 142 10.84 7.36 -5.08
N ASN A 143 11.44 6.73 -4.06
CA ASN A 143 11.58 5.27 -4.00
C ASN A 143 10.20 4.59 -4.03
N HIS A 144 9.23 5.10 -3.27
CA HIS A 144 7.87 4.56 -3.22
C HIS A 144 7.10 4.76 -4.54
N LEU A 145 7.51 5.73 -5.37
CA LEU A 145 6.93 5.93 -6.70
C LEU A 145 7.61 5.07 -7.76
N LEU A 146 8.90 4.79 -7.63
CA LEU A 146 9.67 4.06 -8.65
C LEU A 146 9.62 2.55 -8.45
N PHE A 147 9.68 2.08 -7.20
CA PHE A 147 9.76 0.66 -6.88
C PHE A 147 8.45 0.17 -6.28
N ASP A 148 7.66 -0.52 -7.10
CA ASP A 148 6.33 -0.98 -6.70
C ASP A 148 6.35 -2.23 -5.81
N LEU A 149 7.39 -3.06 -5.89
CA LEU A 149 7.48 -4.36 -5.23
C LEU A 149 6.26 -5.28 -5.43
N ALA A 150 5.52 -5.11 -6.54
CA ALA A 150 4.35 -5.91 -6.85
C ALA A 150 4.69 -7.27 -7.48
N GLY A 151 5.95 -7.47 -7.91
CA GLY A 151 6.37 -8.67 -8.64
C GLY A 151 6.16 -9.98 -7.88
N GLU A 152 6.40 -10.01 -6.57
CA GLU A 152 6.10 -11.19 -5.75
C GLU A 152 4.60 -11.46 -5.69
N THR A 153 3.79 -10.42 -5.47
CA THR A 153 2.33 -10.50 -5.46
C THR A 153 1.80 -11.04 -6.78
N LEU A 154 2.29 -10.53 -7.91
CA LEU A 154 1.92 -11.03 -9.24
C LEU A 154 2.27 -12.51 -9.39
N ALA A 155 3.50 -12.91 -9.07
CA ALA A 155 3.95 -14.29 -9.25
C ALA A 155 3.22 -15.29 -8.33
N ARG A 156 2.92 -14.89 -7.09
CA ARG A 156 2.32 -15.78 -6.07
C ARG A 156 0.79 -15.81 -6.06
N SER A 157 0.13 -15.04 -6.91
CA SER A 157 -1.33 -14.95 -6.96
C SER A 157 -1.93 -15.72 -8.12
N ARG A 158 -3.08 -16.37 -7.90
CA ARG A 158 -3.88 -16.99 -8.96
C ARG A 158 -4.60 -15.96 -9.83
N ALA A 159 -4.91 -14.81 -9.26
CA ALA A 159 -5.37 -13.62 -9.97
C ALA A 159 -5.05 -12.40 -9.11
N VAL A 160 -4.88 -11.24 -9.74
CA VAL A 160 -4.74 -9.97 -9.02
C VAL A 160 -5.87 -9.05 -9.45
N ILE A 161 -6.59 -8.50 -8.48
CA ILE A 161 -7.63 -7.50 -8.70
C ILE A 161 -7.02 -6.14 -8.38
N VAL A 162 -7.15 -5.19 -9.31
CA VAL A 162 -6.85 -3.77 -9.11
C VAL A 162 -8.09 -2.93 -9.38
N HIS A 163 -8.10 -1.68 -8.92
CA HIS A 163 -9.30 -0.83 -8.96
C HIS A 163 -9.36 0.15 -10.13
N SER A 164 -8.34 0.19 -10.99
CA SER A 164 -8.29 1.10 -12.14
C SER A 164 -7.51 0.49 -13.30
N GLU A 165 -7.82 0.95 -14.52
CA GLU A 165 -7.08 0.57 -15.70
C GLU A 165 -5.65 1.11 -15.66
N TYR A 166 -5.46 2.30 -15.08
CA TYR A 166 -4.16 2.89 -14.81
C TYR A 166 -3.29 1.98 -13.93
N ALA A 167 -3.83 1.42 -12.84
CA ALA A 167 -3.10 0.48 -12.00
C ALA A 167 -2.67 -0.77 -12.78
N ARG A 168 -3.57 -1.32 -13.61
CA ARG A 168 -3.25 -2.47 -14.49
C ARG A 168 -2.14 -2.12 -15.48
N GLN A 169 -2.24 -0.98 -16.15
CA GLN A 169 -1.25 -0.54 -17.14
C GLN A 169 0.09 -0.22 -16.50
N ARG A 170 0.11 0.37 -15.30
CA ARG A 170 1.32 0.59 -14.53
C ARG A 170 2.03 -0.72 -14.20
N LEU A 171 1.32 -1.71 -13.67
CA LEU A 171 1.89 -3.04 -13.41
C LEU A 171 2.40 -3.69 -14.70
N ARG A 172 1.64 -3.57 -15.80
CA ARG A 172 2.03 -4.13 -17.11
C ARG A 172 3.29 -3.46 -17.67
N LEU A 173 3.46 -2.16 -17.47
CA LEU A 173 4.64 -1.41 -17.89
C LEU A 173 5.89 -1.85 -17.12
N VAL A 174 5.75 -2.13 -15.83
CA VAL A 174 6.86 -2.51 -14.94
C VAL A 174 7.23 -3.99 -15.10
N HIS A 175 6.24 -4.89 -15.09
CA HIS A 175 6.45 -6.35 -15.03
C HIS A 175 6.22 -7.08 -16.37
N GLY A 176 5.70 -6.38 -17.38
CA GLY A 176 5.40 -6.95 -18.69
C GLY A 176 4.02 -7.61 -18.81
N PRO A 177 3.57 -7.90 -20.05
CA PRO A 177 2.24 -8.43 -20.32
C PRO A 177 2.02 -9.85 -19.76
N ASP A 178 3.03 -10.71 -19.80
CA ASP A 178 2.90 -12.11 -19.37
C ASP A 178 2.72 -12.21 -17.85
N ALA A 179 3.51 -11.45 -17.09
CA ALA A 179 3.42 -11.39 -15.63
C ALA A 179 2.13 -10.70 -15.13
N THR A 180 1.39 -10.04 -16.03
CA THR A 180 0.16 -9.30 -15.69
C THR A 180 -1.09 -9.84 -16.41
N ALA A 181 -0.97 -10.98 -17.10
CA ALA A 181 -2.07 -11.59 -17.85
C ALA A 181 -3.26 -12.01 -16.95
N HIS A 182 -3.04 -12.16 -15.65
CA HIS A 182 -4.01 -12.50 -14.62
C HIS A 182 -4.51 -11.32 -13.79
N VAL A 183 -4.21 -10.09 -14.22
CA VAL A 183 -4.70 -8.87 -13.57
C VAL A 183 -6.09 -8.52 -14.11
N ALA A 184 -7.08 -8.48 -13.23
CA ALA A 184 -8.45 -8.04 -13.52
C ALA A 184 -8.70 -6.66 -12.92
N VAL A 185 -9.46 -5.82 -13.61
CA VAL A 185 -9.90 -4.52 -13.11
C VAL A 185 -11.32 -4.66 -12.55
N ILE A 186 -11.47 -4.45 -11.24
CA ILE A 186 -12.77 -4.33 -10.59
C ILE A 186 -12.76 -3.03 -9.80
N PRO A 187 -13.63 -2.06 -10.13
CA PRO A 187 -13.62 -0.75 -9.47
C PRO A 187 -13.86 -0.89 -7.96
N HIS A 188 -13.40 0.10 -7.20
CA HIS A 188 -13.84 0.25 -5.82
C HIS A 188 -15.37 0.30 -5.78
N PHE A 189 -16.02 -0.38 -4.83
CA PHE A 189 -17.47 -0.35 -4.75
C PHE A 189 -17.99 0.95 -4.12
N LEU A 190 -19.25 1.24 -4.39
CA LEU A 190 -20.04 2.24 -3.68
C LEU A 190 -20.42 1.66 -2.31
N PRO A 191 -20.13 2.35 -1.18
CA PRO A 191 -20.60 1.89 0.12
C PRO A 191 -22.15 1.81 0.13
N PRO A 192 -22.75 0.96 0.97
CA PRO A 192 -24.20 0.79 1.04
C PRO A 192 -24.94 2.12 1.24
N ALA A 193 -26.19 2.20 0.76
CA ALA A 193 -27.00 3.41 0.65
C ALA A 193 -27.47 4.05 1.98
N THR A 194 -26.83 3.71 3.11
CA THR A 194 -27.16 4.21 4.44
C THR A 194 -26.51 5.55 4.77
N LEU A 195 -25.94 6.25 3.78
CA LEU A 195 -25.43 7.59 4.00
C LEU A 195 -26.56 8.52 4.45
N PRO A 196 -26.28 9.39 5.42
CA PRO A 196 -27.29 10.29 5.93
C PRO A 196 -27.71 11.32 4.88
N ASP A 197 -28.95 11.80 4.96
CA ASP A 197 -29.34 12.96 4.18
C ASP A 197 -28.53 14.20 4.59
N ARG A 198 -28.25 15.07 3.61
CA ARG A 198 -27.43 16.26 3.81
C ARG A 198 -27.98 17.19 4.89
N PRO A 199 -29.29 17.51 4.95
CA PRO A 199 -29.83 18.36 6.02
C PRO A 199 -29.59 17.81 7.43
N ALA A 200 -29.80 16.52 7.65
CA ALA A 200 -29.59 15.85 8.93
C ALA A 200 -28.10 15.79 9.30
N ALA A 201 -27.23 15.50 8.34
CA ALA A 201 -25.78 15.53 8.55
C ALA A 201 -25.32 16.94 8.96
N ARG A 202 -25.79 17.99 8.26
CA ARG A 202 -25.51 19.39 8.62
C ARG A 202 -26.02 19.75 10.01
N ALA A 203 -27.23 19.30 10.38
CA ALA A 203 -27.78 19.53 11.71
C ALA A 203 -26.92 18.89 12.81
N ARG A 204 -26.46 17.65 12.62
CA ARG A 204 -25.57 16.96 13.58
C ARG A 204 -24.22 17.65 13.74
N LEU A 205 -23.69 18.22 12.66
CA LEU A 205 -22.39 18.90 12.65
C LEU A 205 -22.46 20.38 13.01
N GLY A 206 -23.66 20.94 13.19
CA GLY A 206 -23.84 22.38 13.45
C GLY A 206 -23.43 23.25 12.26
N ILE A 207 -23.67 22.78 11.04
CA ILE A 207 -23.35 23.47 9.78
C ILE A 207 -24.63 24.10 9.23
N GLY A 208 -24.53 25.36 8.77
CA GLY A 208 -25.69 26.07 8.22
C GLY A 208 -26.21 25.41 6.93
N GLN A 209 -27.53 25.40 6.71
CA GLN A 209 -28.09 24.81 5.48
C GLN A 209 -27.67 25.57 4.21
N GLU A 210 -27.44 26.88 4.32
CA GLU A 210 -26.94 27.74 3.23
C GLU A 210 -25.41 27.90 3.22
N GLU A 211 -24.71 27.33 4.20
CA GLU A 211 -23.25 27.43 4.29
C GLU A 211 -22.60 26.55 3.22
N PHE A 212 -21.67 27.12 2.44
CA PHE A 212 -20.95 26.36 1.42
C PHE A 212 -19.79 25.59 2.06
N LEU A 213 -19.92 24.26 2.13
CA LEU A 213 -18.98 23.40 2.83
C LEU A 213 -18.06 22.66 1.86
N VAL A 214 -16.75 22.89 2.00
CA VAL A 214 -15.69 22.11 1.37
C VAL A 214 -15.18 21.08 2.37
N VAL A 215 -15.06 19.81 1.96
CA VAL A 215 -14.52 18.74 2.80
C VAL A 215 -13.33 18.06 2.13
N THR A 216 -12.32 17.73 2.93
CA THR A 216 -11.33 16.71 2.59
C THR A 216 -11.41 15.60 3.63
N ALA A 217 -11.10 14.35 3.27
CA ALA A 217 -11.38 13.20 4.14
C ALA A 217 -10.19 12.21 4.25
N GLY A 218 -10.11 11.51 5.38
CA GLY A 218 -9.09 10.52 5.72
C GLY A 218 -7.75 11.13 6.16
N PHE A 219 -6.72 10.33 6.44
CA PHE A 219 -5.44 10.84 6.97
C PHE A 219 -4.80 11.98 6.16
N ALA A 220 -4.29 13.01 6.84
CA ALA A 220 -3.58 14.10 6.20
C ALA A 220 -2.16 13.66 5.80
N THR A 221 -1.95 13.37 4.52
CA THR A 221 -0.65 12.95 3.97
C THR A 221 -0.18 13.90 2.88
N ALA A 222 1.14 13.95 2.65
CA ALA A 222 1.71 14.82 1.62
C ALA A 222 1.17 14.53 0.21
N ALA A 223 0.87 13.26 -0.08
CA ALA A 223 0.30 12.85 -1.36
C ALA A 223 -1.06 13.51 -1.64
N LYS A 224 -1.82 13.93 -0.63
CA LYS A 224 -3.13 14.60 -0.79
C LYS A 224 -3.04 16.08 -1.16
N ARG A 225 -1.82 16.61 -1.34
CA ARG A 225 -1.55 17.98 -1.80
C ARG A 225 -2.34 19.07 -1.07
N PHE A 226 -2.33 19.00 0.26
CA PHE A 226 -2.86 20.06 1.10
C PHE A 226 -2.15 21.40 0.86
N ASP A 227 -0.90 21.38 0.43
CA ASP A 227 -0.17 22.58 0.00
C ASP A 227 -0.87 23.30 -1.16
N TRP A 228 -1.32 22.56 -2.17
CA TRP A 228 -2.10 23.12 -3.28
C TRP A 228 -3.48 23.60 -2.83
N LEU A 229 -4.15 22.80 -1.99
CA LEU A 229 -5.49 23.12 -1.54
C LEU A 229 -5.52 24.36 -0.65
N ILE A 230 -4.59 24.49 0.30
CA ILE A 230 -4.50 25.64 1.21
C ILE A 230 -4.27 26.92 0.41
N GLU A 231 -3.33 26.89 -0.55
CA GLU A 231 -3.05 28.05 -1.40
C GLU A 231 -4.28 28.42 -2.25
N ALA A 232 -4.97 27.42 -2.82
CA ALA A 232 -6.16 27.66 -3.63
C ALA A 232 -7.35 28.18 -2.81
N LEU A 233 -7.55 27.69 -1.59
CA LEU A 233 -8.58 28.18 -0.67
C LEU A 233 -8.29 29.62 -0.23
N ASP A 234 -7.05 29.93 0.16
CA ASP A 234 -6.62 31.29 0.51
C ASP A 234 -6.85 32.26 -0.66
N MET A 235 -6.49 31.86 -1.90
CA MET A 235 -6.80 32.63 -3.10
C MET A 235 -8.30 32.81 -3.34
N ALA A 236 -9.10 31.75 -3.20
CA ALA A 236 -10.55 31.82 -3.39
C ALA A 236 -11.22 32.72 -2.34
N CYS A 237 -10.84 32.60 -1.07
CA CYS A 237 -11.35 33.44 0.03
C CYS A 237 -11.01 34.93 -0.21
N ARG A 238 -9.76 35.24 -0.61
CA ARG A 238 -9.36 36.62 -0.97
C ARG A 238 -10.13 37.17 -2.19
N ALA A 239 -10.53 36.29 -3.11
CA ALA A 239 -11.38 36.63 -4.25
C ALA A 239 -12.89 36.69 -3.90
N GLY A 240 -13.25 36.57 -2.62
CA GLY A 240 -14.61 36.72 -2.11
C GLY A 240 -15.44 35.44 -2.09
N ALA A 241 -14.82 34.25 -2.12
CA ALA A 241 -15.54 33.01 -1.86
C ALA A 241 -15.99 32.96 -0.38
N GLN A 242 -17.29 32.78 -0.15
CA GLN A 242 -17.83 32.50 1.18
C GLN A 242 -17.95 30.99 1.33
N LEU A 243 -17.00 30.38 2.05
CA LEU A 243 -16.95 28.94 2.26
C LEU A 243 -16.38 28.59 3.63
N ARG A 244 -16.71 27.40 4.10
CA ARG A 244 -16.05 26.74 5.23
C ARG A 244 -15.35 25.49 4.73
N TRP A 245 -14.15 25.23 5.24
CA TRP A 245 -13.40 24.02 4.96
C TRP A 245 -13.25 23.15 6.20
N ILE A 246 -13.56 21.86 6.09
CA ILE A 246 -13.27 20.88 7.13
C ILE A 246 -12.42 19.75 6.57
N HIS A 247 -11.28 19.48 7.21
CA HIS A 247 -10.58 18.22 7.06
C HIS A 247 -11.14 17.18 8.04
N ALA A 248 -11.95 16.27 7.51
CA ALA A 248 -12.54 15.13 8.20
C ALA A 248 -11.53 13.97 8.26
N GLY A 249 -10.55 14.08 9.14
CA GLY A 249 -9.46 13.11 9.24
C GLY A 249 -8.38 13.48 10.25
N ALA A 250 -7.61 12.46 10.64
CA ALA A 250 -6.47 12.65 11.53
C ALA A 250 -5.28 13.25 10.78
N GLU A 251 -4.66 14.25 11.40
CA GLU A 251 -3.37 14.78 11.01
C GLU A 251 -2.26 13.79 11.41
N ARG A 252 -1.35 13.52 10.47
CA ARG A 252 -0.08 12.85 10.73
C ARG A 252 1.02 13.87 10.54
N ALA A 253 1.39 14.58 11.62
CA ALA A 253 2.25 15.75 11.56
C ALA A 253 3.62 15.45 10.92
N GLU A 254 4.11 14.22 11.07
CA GLU A 254 5.32 13.69 10.43
C GLU A 254 5.22 13.59 8.90
N GLU A 255 4.01 13.44 8.35
CA GLU A 255 3.76 13.42 6.90
C GLU A 255 3.40 14.80 6.36
N TYR A 256 2.48 15.49 7.05
CA TYR A 256 2.02 16.84 6.73
C TYR A 256 1.40 17.54 7.96
N ALA A 257 2.04 18.62 8.44
CA ALA A 257 1.55 19.45 9.54
C ALA A 257 0.44 20.42 9.09
N LEU A 258 -0.72 19.85 8.74
CA LEU A 258 -1.92 20.54 8.27
C LEU A 258 -2.36 21.69 9.17
N SER A 259 -2.45 21.47 10.48
CA SER A 259 -2.97 22.49 11.41
C SER A 259 -2.04 23.70 11.48
N ALA A 260 -0.73 23.47 11.43
CA ALA A 260 0.28 24.53 11.38
C ALA A 260 0.20 25.31 10.05
N ALA A 261 0.09 24.61 8.92
CA ALA A 261 -0.02 25.23 7.60
C ALA A 261 -1.28 26.09 7.45
N ILE A 262 -2.39 25.71 8.11
CA ILE A 262 -3.62 26.51 8.17
C ILE A 262 -3.40 27.78 9.01
N ALA A 263 -2.75 27.67 10.17
CA ALA A 263 -2.52 28.79 11.08
C ALA A 263 -1.66 29.91 10.45
N GLU A 264 -0.79 29.56 9.50
CA GLU A 264 0.03 30.53 8.73
C GLU A 264 -0.79 31.36 7.72
N ARG A 265 -2.08 31.08 7.55
CA ARG A 265 -2.97 31.73 6.57
C ARG A 265 -4.17 32.39 7.28
N PRO A 266 -4.06 33.67 7.70
CA PRO A 266 -5.11 34.32 8.51
C PRO A 266 -6.51 34.30 7.89
N ALA A 267 -6.61 34.47 6.56
CA ALA A 267 -7.89 34.44 5.85
C ALA A 267 -8.55 33.04 5.85
N LEU A 268 -7.74 31.98 5.93
CA LEU A 268 -8.21 30.59 5.93
C LEU A 268 -8.46 30.08 7.35
N ALA A 269 -7.65 30.48 8.32
CA ALA A 269 -7.76 30.05 9.71
C ALA A 269 -9.13 30.33 10.32
N GLY A 270 -9.82 31.40 9.89
CA GLY A 270 -11.16 31.74 10.37
C GLY A 270 -12.29 30.85 9.83
N CYS A 271 -12.05 30.06 8.77
CA CYS A 271 -13.06 29.23 8.13
C CYS A 271 -12.61 27.78 7.89
N ALA A 272 -11.48 27.36 8.48
CA ALA A 272 -10.94 26.01 8.35
C ALA A 272 -11.00 25.24 9.68
N GLY A 273 -11.20 23.92 9.62
CA GLY A 273 -11.18 23.05 10.79
C GLY A 273 -10.61 21.67 10.48
N VAL A 274 -10.00 21.04 11.48
CA VAL A 274 -9.47 19.66 11.42
C VAL A 274 -10.14 18.86 12.54
N THR A 275 -10.74 17.72 12.21
CA THR A 275 -11.55 16.94 13.17
C THR A 275 -10.73 15.99 14.04
N GLY A 276 -9.58 15.52 13.53
CA GLY A 276 -8.93 14.32 14.07
C GLY A 276 -9.54 13.04 13.49
N TYR A 277 -9.15 11.88 14.04
CA TYR A 277 -9.66 10.59 13.57
C TYR A 277 -11.17 10.49 13.82
N LEU A 278 -11.92 10.08 12.78
CA LEU A 278 -13.35 9.86 12.84
C LEU A 278 -13.64 8.38 12.63
N ASP A 279 -14.68 7.89 13.30
CA ASP A 279 -15.29 6.62 12.92
C ASP A 279 -16.09 6.77 11.61
N GLU A 280 -16.59 5.65 11.08
CA GLU A 280 -17.27 5.63 9.79
C GLU A 280 -18.53 6.50 9.77
N ALA A 281 -19.36 6.43 10.81
CA ALA A 281 -20.59 7.20 10.89
C ALA A 281 -20.32 8.71 10.91
N ALA A 282 -19.34 9.16 11.69
CA ALA A 282 -18.95 10.55 11.72
C ALA A 282 -18.28 10.99 10.40
N LEU A 283 -17.49 10.13 9.76
CA LEU A 283 -16.92 10.44 8.45
C LEU A 283 -18.01 10.60 7.38
N ASP A 284 -19.00 9.71 7.38
CA ASP A 284 -20.15 9.73 6.48
C ASP A 284 -20.98 11.02 6.67
N ASP A 285 -21.17 11.48 7.91
CA ASP A 285 -21.80 12.78 8.20
C ASP A 285 -21.05 13.94 7.52
N HIS A 286 -19.73 13.98 7.63
CA HIS A 286 -18.94 15.07 7.02
C HIS A 286 -19.00 15.02 5.50
N VAL A 287 -18.92 13.84 4.91
CA VAL A 287 -18.98 13.67 3.45
C VAL A 287 -20.36 14.05 2.90
N ALA A 288 -21.44 13.64 3.58
CA ALA A 288 -22.82 13.95 3.19
C ALA A 288 -23.19 15.42 3.42
N ALA A 289 -22.62 16.08 4.43
CA ALA A 289 -22.86 17.50 4.68
C ALA A 289 -22.23 18.44 3.64
N ALA A 290 -21.21 17.96 2.90
CA ALA A 290 -20.40 18.75 1.99
C ALA A 290 -21.15 19.20 0.73
N ASP A 291 -20.84 20.39 0.25
CA ASP A 291 -21.13 20.80 -1.13
C ASP A 291 -20.10 20.22 -2.08
N VAL A 292 -18.83 20.26 -1.67
CA VAL A 292 -17.69 19.78 -2.45
C VAL A 292 -16.78 18.93 -1.58
N LEU A 293 -16.45 17.74 -2.05
CA LEU A 293 -15.33 16.96 -1.54
C LEU A 293 -14.12 17.15 -2.45
N VAL A 294 -13.03 17.65 -1.89
CA VAL A 294 -11.75 17.78 -2.59
C VAL A 294 -10.89 16.55 -2.27
N ASN A 295 -10.45 15.85 -3.32
CA ASN A 295 -9.62 14.66 -3.22
C ASN A 295 -8.47 14.75 -4.21
N LEU A 296 -7.53 15.65 -3.92
CA LEU A 296 -6.31 15.78 -4.70
C LEU A 296 -5.36 14.65 -4.35
N ARG A 297 -4.55 14.26 -5.34
CA ARG A 297 -3.52 13.26 -5.14
C ARG A 297 -2.39 13.43 -6.13
N PHE A 298 -1.18 13.66 -5.62
CA PHE A 298 0.04 13.66 -6.43
C PHE A 298 1.31 13.47 -5.56
N PRO A 299 2.26 12.61 -5.98
CA PRO A 299 2.12 11.61 -7.03
C PRO A 299 1.09 10.52 -6.66
N SER A 300 0.60 9.77 -7.64
CA SER A 300 -0.26 8.61 -7.43
C SER A 300 0.39 7.34 -7.99
N THR A 301 0.21 6.24 -7.28
CA THR A 301 0.60 4.89 -7.69
C THR A 301 -0.54 4.14 -8.39
N GLY A 302 -1.75 4.70 -8.47
CA GLY A 302 -2.95 4.07 -9.04
C GLY A 302 -3.96 3.57 -8.00
N GLU A 303 -3.75 3.93 -6.73
CA GLU A 303 -4.64 3.64 -5.61
C GLU A 303 -6.03 4.26 -5.79
N SER A 304 -7.04 3.61 -5.21
CA SER A 304 -8.42 4.11 -5.15
C SER A 304 -8.74 4.70 -3.78
N SER A 305 -9.82 5.48 -3.70
CA SER A 305 -10.15 6.24 -2.48
C SER A 305 -11.55 5.93 -1.98
N GLY A 306 -11.63 5.34 -0.78
CA GLY A 306 -12.90 5.08 -0.09
C GLY A 306 -13.68 6.37 0.26
N SER A 307 -13.00 7.50 0.46
CA SER A 307 -13.69 8.79 0.65
C SER A 307 -14.32 9.32 -0.64
N LEU A 308 -13.72 9.03 -1.80
CA LEU A 308 -14.32 9.36 -3.09
C LEU A 308 -15.57 8.50 -3.35
N ALA A 309 -15.50 7.21 -3.03
CA ALA A 309 -16.65 6.32 -3.12
C ALA A 309 -17.82 6.78 -2.21
N ARG A 310 -17.53 7.19 -0.97
CA ARG A 310 -18.54 7.81 -0.08
C ARG A 310 -19.13 9.09 -0.66
N ALA A 311 -18.29 9.95 -1.25
CA ALA A 311 -18.76 11.19 -1.86
C ALA A 311 -19.69 10.94 -3.05
N PHE A 312 -19.38 9.95 -3.89
CA PHE A 312 -20.30 9.54 -4.95
C PHE A 312 -21.61 9.00 -4.40
N ALA A 313 -21.58 8.18 -3.35
CA ALA A 313 -22.79 7.65 -2.72
C ALA A 313 -23.67 8.77 -2.15
N ALA A 314 -23.06 9.79 -1.54
CA ALA A 314 -23.74 10.97 -1.02
C ALA A 314 -24.28 11.92 -2.12
N GLY A 315 -23.86 11.76 -3.37
CA GLY A 315 -24.12 12.74 -4.42
C GLY A 315 -23.39 14.07 -4.20
N THR A 316 -22.24 14.03 -3.55
CA THR A 316 -21.38 15.19 -3.29
C THR A 316 -20.52 15.50 -4.52
N CYS A 317 -20.41 16.78 -4.90
CA CYS A 317 -19.51 17.21 -5.97
C CYS A 317 -18.06 16.86 -5.62
N CYS A 318 -17.35 16.16 -6.51
CA CYS A 318 -15.96 15.79 -6.28
C CYS A 318 -15.01 16.61 -7.15
N ILE A 319 -14.01 17.22 -6.52
CA ILE A 319 -12.85 17.80 -7.21
C ILE A 319 -11.66 16.86 -7.03
N VAL A 320 -11.08 16.38 -8.12
CA VAL A 320 -9.99 15.39 -8.12
C VAL A 320 -8.82 15.88 -8.97
N SER A 321 -7.63 15.31 -8.77
CA SER A 321 -6.49 15.54 -9.69
C SER A 321 -6.73 14.86 -11.04
N ASP A 322 -6.42 15.52 -12.15
CA ASP A 322 -6.50 14.94 -13.52
C ASP A 322 -5.28 14.04 -13.79
N THR A 323 -5.17 12.94 -13.05
CA THR A 323 -4.07 11.99 -13.19
C THR A 323 -4.44 10.61 -12.63
N ALA A 324 -3.68 9.59 -13.03
CA ALA A 324 -3.81 8.22 -12.54
C ALA A 324 -5.26 7.69 -12.60
N ALA A 325 -5.70 6.94 -11.58
CA ALA A 325 -7.04 6.38 -11.51
C ALA A 325 -8.16 7.44 -11.59
N TYR A 326 -7.88 8.69 -11.20
CA TYR A 326 -8.88 9.77 -11.24
C TYR A 326 -9.09 10.36 -12.63
N ALA A 327 -8.14 10.17 -13.55
CA ALA A 327 -8.30 10.57 -14.95
C ALA A 327 -9.30 9.69 -15.72
N GLU A 328 -9.57 8.48 -15.22
CA GLU A 328 -10.55 7.53 -15.81
C GLU A 328 -12.00 7.91 -15.52
N LEU A 329 -12.24 8.79 -14.54
CA LEU A 329 -13.58 9.21 -14.16
C LEU A 329 -14.21 10.09 -15.27
N PRO A 330 -15.53 9.96 -15.54
CA PRO A 330 -16.19 10.80 -16.54
C PRO A 330 -16.08 12.29 -16.20
N ARG A 331 -15.76 13.12 -17.21
CA ARG A 331 -15.53 14.56 -17.03
C ARG A 331 -16.76 15.35 -16.57
N ASP A 332 -17.96 14.77 -16.69
CA ASP A 332 -19.21 15.35 -16.21
C ASP A 332 -19.63 14.82 -14.82
N ALA A 333 -19.02 13.73 -14.34
CA ALA A 333 -19.26 13.13 -13.03
C ALA A 333 -18.39 13.75 -11.92
N VAL A 334 -17.25 14.35 -12.28
CA VAL A 334 -16.32 15.02 -11.36
C VAL A 334 -15.69 16.25 -12.01
N LEU A 335 -15.10 17.14 -11.20
CA LEU A 335 -14.22 18.20 -11.69
C LEU A 335 -12.76 17.77 -11.56
N GLN A 336 -12.11 17.53 -12.69
CA GLN A 336 -10.69 17.21 -12.76
C GLN A 336 -9.85 18.49 -12.82
N ILE A 337 -8.88 18.61 -11.91
CA ILE A 337 -7.92 19.71 -11.88
C ILE A 337 -6.59 19.22 -12.47
N PRO A 338 -6.13 19.80 -13.58
CA PRO A 338 -4.84 19.46 -14.18
C PRO A 338 -3.69 19.68 -13.20
N LEU A 339 -2.59 18.94 -13.40
CA LEU A 339 -1.35 19.12 -12.62
C LEU A 339 -0.58 20.39 -13.01
N THR A 340 -0.90 20.96 -14.17
CA THR A 340 -0.42 22.26 -14.62
C THR A 340 -1.40 23.34 -14.16
N GLU A 341 -0.89 24.44 -13.60
CA GLU A 341 -1.73 25.53 -13.09
C GLU A 341 -2.75 25.07 -12.03
N THR A 342 -2.44 23.99 -11.29
CA THR A 342 -3.35 23.34 -10.32
C THR A 342 -3.98 24.35 -9.37
N VAL A 343 -3.16 25.18 -8.72
CA VAL A 343 -3.61 26.10 -7.67
C VAL A 343 -4.55 27.18 -8.21
N PRO A 344 -4.19 27.96 -9.25
CA PRO A 344 -5.11 28.92 -9.86
C PRO A 344 -6.42 28.30 -10.35
N LEU A 345 -6.37 27.13 -10.99
CA LEU A 345 -7.56 26.46 -11.51
C LEU A 345 -8.46 25.94 -10.39
N LEU A 346 -7.88 25.36 -9.34
CA LEU A 346 -8.60 24.92 -8.14
C LEU A 346 -9.27 26.11 -7.44
N ALA A 347 -8.56 27.22 -7.27
CA ALA A 347 -9.11 28.43 -6.66
C ALA A 347 -10.31 28.97 -7.45
N ARG A 348 -10.19 29.03 -8.79
CA ARG A 348 -11.28 29.44 -9.68
C ARG A 348 -12.48 28.50 -9.60
N ALA A 349 -12.25 27.19 -9.53
CA ALA A 349 -13.31 26.20 -9.39
C ALA A 349 -14.05 26.37 -8.06
N LEU A 350 -13.32 26.47 -6.94
CA LEU A 350 -13.90 26.67 -5.61
C LEU A 350 -14.72 27.97 -5.52
N LEU A 351 -14.18 29.08 -6.04
CA LEU A 351 -14.89 30.36 -6.12
C LEU A 351 -16.17 30.27 -6.96
N ALA A 352 -16.11 29.61 -8.11
CA ALA A 352 -17.25 29.47 -9.01
C ALA A 352 -18.37 28.60 -8.38
N LEU A 353 -18.00 27.51 -7.72
CA LEU A 353 -18.96 26.63 -7.05
C LEU A 353 -19.57 27.29 -5.81
N ALA A 354 -18.78 28.01 -5.01
CA ALA A 354 -19.29 28.76 -3.86
C ALA A 354 -20.30 29.85 -4.28
N LYS A 355 -20.12 30.47 -5.45
CA LYS A 355 -21.07 31.44 -6.01
C LYS A 355 -22.29 30.80 -6.68
N ALA A 356 -22.23 29.51 -7.01
CA ALA A 356 -23.31 28.78 -7.66
C ALA A 356 -23.45 27.36 -7.11
N PRO A 357 -23.90 27.17 -5.85
CA PRO A 357 -23.93 25.85 -5.20
C PRO A 357 -24.79 24.81 -5.94
N ALA A 358 -25.81 25.26 -6.68
CA ALA A 358 -26.62 24.39 -7.54
C ALA A 358 -25.77 23.62 -8.57
N ARG A 359 -24.69 24.21 -9.09
CA ARG A 359 -23.77 23.53 -10.02
C ARG A 359 -23.00 22.40 -9.34
N ALA A 360 -22.64 22.56 -8.07
CA ALA A 360 -22.01 21.50 -7.29
C ALA A 360 -23.00 20.32 -7.13
N ALA A 361 -24.25 20.61 -6.75
CA ALA A 361 -25.30 19.59 -6.63
C ALA A 361 -25.52 18.83 -7.95
N GLU A 362 -25.57 19.52 -9.09
CA GLU A 362 -25.70 18.89 -10.41
C GLU A 362 -24.54 17.96 -10.76
N ILE A 363 -23.30 18.36 -10.47
CA ILE A 363 -22.10 17.53 -10.70
C ILE A 363 -22.14 16.30 -9.79
N GLY A 364 -22.44 16.50 -8.50
CA GLY A 364 -22.55 15.43 -7.53
C GLY A 364 -23.61 14.39 -7.91
N GLU A 365 -24.76 14.82 -8.42
CA GLU A 365 -25.81 13.93 -8.91
C GLU A 365 -25.41 13.14 -10.16
N ARG A 366 -24.62 13.75 -11.07
CA ARG A 366 -24.02 13.00 -12.20
C ARG A 366 -23.01 11.97 -11.70
N GLY A 367 -22.18 12.34 -10.72
CA GLY A 367 -21.24 11.44 -10.06
C GLY A 367 -21.91 10.24 -9.41
N ARG A 368 -23.00 10.47 -8.66
CA ARG A 368 -23.80 9.41 -8.04
C ARG A 368 -24.40 8.47 -9.08
N ARG A 369 -24.99 9.00 -10.16
CA ARG A 369 -25.56 8.18 -11.23
C ARG A 369 -24.51 7.29 -11.90
N TYR A 370 -23.34 7.84 -12.22
CA TYR A 370 -22.22 7.05 -12.74
C TYR A 370 -21.82 5.93 -11.76
N ALA A 371 -21.61 6.27 -10.49
CA ALA A 371 -21.15 5.30 -9.50
C ALA A 371 -22.20 4.21 -9.20
N CYS A 372 -23.49 4.55 -9.19
CA CYS A 372 -24.56 3.54 -9.06
C CYS A 372 -24.57 2.55 -10.23
N ALA A 373 -24.21 2.99 -11.45
CA ALA A 373 -24.14 2.12 -12.62
C ALA A 373 -22.90 1.21 -12.60
N GLU A 374 -21.73 1.76 -12.25
CA GLU A 374 -20.45 1.06 -12.42
C GLU A 374 -19.90 0.41 -11.14
N MET A 375 -20.27 0.92 -9.98
CA MET A 375 -19.63 0.61 -8.68
C MET A 375 -20.59 -0.07 -7.69
N ALA A 376 -21.80 -0.46 -8.11
CA ALA A 376 -22.77 -1.10 -7.21
C ALA A 376 -22.19 -2.35 -6.52
N LEU A 377 -22.28 -2.41 -5.19
CA LEU A 377 -21.67 -3.46 -4.37
C LEU A 377 -22.05 -4.89 -4.80
N PRO A 378 -23.33 -5.23 -5.07
CA PRO A 378 -23.69 -6.58 -5.54
C PRO A 378 -23.02 -6.94 -6.88
N THR A 379 -22.91 -5.98 -7.81
CA THR A 379 -22.23 -6.16 -9.09
C THR A 379 -20.73 -6.37 -8.90
N VAL A 380 -20.11 -5.60 -8.00
CA VAL A 380 -18.70 -5.76 -7.65
C VAL A 380 -18.46 -7.13 -7.02
N ALA A 381 -19.27 -7.56 -6.05
CA ALA A 381 -19.15 -8.86 -5.41
C ALA A 381 -19.31 -10.03 -6.41
N ALA A 382 -20.23 -9.90 -7.38
CA ALA A 382 -20.38 -10.87 -8.46
C ALA A 382 -19.13 -10.94 -9.36
N ARG A 383 -18.50 -9.80 -9.69
CA ARG A 383 -17.23 -9.77 -10.44
C ARG A 383 -16.08 -10.41 -9.64
N TYR A 384 -16.03 -10.18 -8.33
CA TYR A 384 -15.08 -10.87 -7.44
C TYR A 384 -15.27 -12.39 -7.49
N ARG A 385 -16.51 -12.87 -7.38
CA ARG A 385 -16.85 -14.29 -7.53
C ARG A 385 -16.34 -14.84 -8.87
N THR A 386 -16.60 -14.14 -9.97
CA THR A 386 -16.12 -14.57 -11.30
C THR A 386 -14.60 -14.75 -11.32
N VAL A 387 -13.84 -13.75 -10.85
CA VAL A 387 -12.37 -13.83 -10.81
C VAL A 387 -11.89 -14.96 -9.89
N ILE A 388 -12.53 -15.16 -8.74
CA ILE A 388 -12.19 -16.24 -7.81
C ILE A 388 -12.38 -17.59 -8.49
N GLU A 389 -13.54 -17.87 -9.07
CA GLU A 389 -13.83 -19.16 -9.71
C GLU A 389 -12.96 -19.42 -10.95
N GLU A 390 -12.76 -18.41 -11.82
CA GLU A 390 -11.92 -18.55 -13.02
C GLU A 390 -10.44 -18.78 -12.67
N SER A 391 -10.00 -18.36 -11.49
CA SER A 391 -8.62 -18.53 -11.03
C SER A 391 -8.30 -19.93 -10.48
N LEU A 392 -9.30 -20.78 -10.19
CA LEU A 392 -9.13 -22.02 -9.43
C LEU A 392 -8.24 -23.07 -10.11
N GLY A 393 -7.98 -22.94 -11.41
CA GLY A 393 -7.06 -23.79 -12.18
C GLY A 393 -5.73 -23.13 -12.57
N ARG A 394 -5.51 -21.85 -12.24
CA ARG A 394 -4.29 -21.15 -12.67
C ARG A 394 -3.08 -21.63 -11.83
N PRO A 395 -2.01 -22.14 -12.47
CA PRO A 395 -0.80 -22.49 -11.75
C PRO A 395 -0.16 -21.24 -11.17
N VAL A 396 0.30 -21.34 -9.93
CA VAL A 396 1.04 -20.26 -9.26
C VAL A 396 2.51 -20.58 -9.38
N ILE A 397 3.23 -19.78 -10.16
CA ILE A 397 4.67 -19.90 -10.28
C ILE A 397 5.26 -19.14 -9.09
N ALA A 398 5.59 -19.84 -8.01
CA ALA A 398 6.35 -19.22 -6.94
C ALA A 398 7.60 -18.58 -7.56
N PRO A 399 7.83 -17.26 -7.36
CA PRO A 399 9.09 -16.67 -7.78
C PRO A 399 10.20 -17.47 -7.09
N PRO A 400 11.31 -17.78 -7.78
CA PRO A 400 12.41 -18.47 -7.14
C PRO A 400 12.74 -17.69 -5.87
N THR A 401 12.61 -18.34 -4.71
CA THR A 401 13.15 -17.76 -3.47
C THR A 401 14.58 -17.43 -3.77
N ALA A 402 15.00 -16.17 -3.53
CA ALA A 402 16.41 -15.84 -3.55
C ALA A 402 17.10 -16.88 -2.67
N GLY A 403 17.82 -17.80 -3.30
CA GLY A 403 18.52 -18.84 -2.58
C GLY A 403 19.39 -18.17 -1.53
N PRO A 404 19.61 -18.80 -0.37
CA PRO A 404 20.48 -18.21 0.61
C PRO A 404 21.81 -17.88 -0.09
N PRO A 405 22.42 -16.70 0.16
CA PRO A 405 23.53 -16.21 -0.64
C PRO A 405 24.60 -17.30 -0.78
N PRO A 406 25.28 -17.38 -1.94
CA PRO A 406 26.16 -18.49 -2.25
C PRO A 406 27.10 -18.76 -1.08
N LEU A 407 27.10 -20.00 -0.58
CA LEU A 407 27.99 -20.45 0.48
C LEU A 407 29.32 -20.84 -0.16
N LEU A 408 30.34 -20.08 0.13
CA LEU A 408 31.72 -20.41 -0.18
C LEU A 408 32.31 -21.14 1.00
N VAL A 409 33.00 -22.24 0.72
CA VAL A 409 33.71 -22.99 1.75
C VAL A 409 35.19 -22.85 1.46
N VAL A 410 35.92 -22.26 2.39
CA VAL A 410 37.38 -22.21 2.37
C VAL A 410 37.86 -23.10 3.51
N GLU A 411 38.57 -24.17 3.17
CA GLU A 411 39.24 -25.00 4.16
C GLU A 411 40.27 -24.14 4.90
N ALA A 412 40.04 -24.00 6.19
CA ALA A 412 40.81 -23.19 7.11
C ALA A 412 41.69 -24.11 7.94
N GLY A 413 42.97 -23.75 8.00
CA GLY A 413 43.97 -24.42 8.81
C GLY A 413 44.99 -23.41 9.31
N PRO A 414 46.05 -23.84 10.00
CA PRO A 414 47.06 -22.95 10.56
C PRO A 414 47.71 -22.02 9.51
N GLN A 415 47.71 -22.43 8.25
CA GLN A 415 48.29 -21.68 7.12
C GLN A 415 47.28 -20.83 6.33
N LEU A 416 46.08 -20.57 6.87
CA LEU A 416 45.06 -19.78 6.18
C LEU A 416 45.57 -18.35 5.90
N GLN A 417 45.54 -17.95 4.63
CA GLN A 417 46.07 -16.66 4.17
C GLN A 417 44.97 -15.79 3.55
N ALA A 418 45.13 -14.47 3.68
CA ALA A 418 44.22 -13.47 3.11
C ALA A 418 44.00 -13.66 1.60
N ARG A 419 45.06 -14.02 0.86
CA ARG A 419 44.98 -14.30 -0.58
C ARG A 419 44.02 -15.45 -0.93
N THR A 420 43.90 -16.45 -0.06
CA THR A 420 43.00 -17.59 -0.28
C THR A 420 41.54 -17.15 -0.14
N VAL A 421 41.25 -16.33 0.87
CA VAL A 421 39.92 -15.74 1.08
C VAL A 421 39.60 -14.75 -0.04
N ALA A 422 40.54 -13.89 -0.42
CA ALA A 422 40.37 -12.94 -1.52
C ALA A 422 40.12 -13.65 -2.87
N ALA A 423 40.81 -14.75 -3.16
CA ALA A 423 40.58 -15.54 -4.35
C ALA A 423 39.19 -16.21 -4.36
N ALA A 424 38.71 -16.70 -3.22
CA ALA A 424 37.37 -17.27 -3.11
C ALA A 424 36.27 -16.21 -3.34
N LEU A 425 36.52 -14.98 -2.90
CA LEU A 425 35.60 -13.84 -3.04
C LEU A 425 35.75 -13.09 -4.38
N ALA A 426 36.76 -13.42 -5.20
CA ALA A 426 37.06 -12.70 -6.43
C ALA A 426 35.90 -12.75 -7.44
N GLY A 427 35.62 -11.60 -8.08
CA GLY A 427 34.57 -11.46 -9.09
C GLY A 427 33.13 -11.52 -8.54
N ARG A 428 32.94 -11.56 -7.22
CA ARG A 428 31.63 -11.58 -6.58
C ARG A 428 31.23 -10.21 -6.05
N GLN A 429 29.93 -9.94 -6.05
CA GLN A 429 29.34 -8.69 -5.56
C GLN A 429 28.08 -8.99 -4.76
N GLY A 430 27.78 -8.15 -3.76
CA GLY A 430 26.58 -8.26 -2.93
C GLY A 430 26.71 -9.27 -1.79
N ALA A 431 25.58 -9.81 -1.34
CA ALA A 431 25.53 -10.71 -0.19
C ALA A 431 26.21 -12.06 -0.51
N CYS A 432 27.09 -12.51 0.37
CA CYS A 432 27.84 -13.75 0.25
C CYS A 432 27.97 -14.42 1.62
N ARG A 433 27.97 -15.75 1.65
CA ARG A 433 28.31 -16.50 2.87
C ARG A 433 29.67 -17.16 2.69
N LEU A 434 30.54 -17.04 3.68
CA LEU A 434 31.85 -17.67 3.67
C LEU A 434 32.00 -18.51 4.93
N LEU A 435 32.07 -19.83 4.77
CA LEU A 435 32.46 -20.75 5.82
C LEU A 435 33.97 -20.96 5.76
N LEU A 436 34.66 -20.55 6.82
CA LEU A 436 36.02 -20.99 7.13
C LEU A 436 35.90 -22.36 7.77
N ALA A 437 35.93 -23.41 6.96
CA ALA A 437 35.73 -24.79 7.40
C ALA A 437 36.97 -25.30 8.14
N MET A 438 36.76 -25.81 9.35
CA MET A 438 37.79 -26.36 10.21
C MET A 438 37.56 -27.87 10.39
N PRO A 439 38.62 -28.65 10.71
CA PRO A 439 38.47 -30.08 11.02
C PRO A 439 37.51 -30.32 12.19
N ASP A 440 37.56 -29.46 13.21
CA ASP A 440 36.70 -29.48 14.38
C ASP A 440 36.65 -28.09 15.06
N LEU A 441 35.80 -27.95 16.08
CA LEU A 441 35.65 -26.70 16.84
C LEU A 441 36.87 -26.39 17.74
N GLY A 442 37.67 -27.39 18.11
CA GLY A 442 38.91 -27.19 18.86
C GLY A 442 39.98 -26.51 18.01
N ALA A 443 40.10 -26.92 16.75
CA ALA A 443 40.99 -26.29 15.77
C ALA A 443 40.57 -24.84 15.50
N LEU A 444 39.26 -24.55 15.44
CA LEU A 444 38.76 -23.18 15.34
C LEU A 444 39.18 -22.35 16.55
N ALA A 445 38.98 -22.86 17.76
CA ALA A 445 39.34 -22.19 19.00
C ALA A 445 40.84 -21.85 19.02
N GLN A 446 41.70 -22.82 18.69
CA GLN A 446 43.15 -22.63 18.62
C GLN A 446 43.53 -21.55 17.59
N LEU A 447 42.95 -21.59 16.39
CA LEU A 447 43.22 -20.60 15.34
C LEU A 447 42.85 -19.18 15.79
N THR A 448 41.73 -19.01 16.50
CA THR A 448 41.31 -17.69 17.00
C THR A 448 42.16 -17.20 18.17
N LEU A 449 42.73 -18.10 18.98
CA LEU A 449 43.67 -17.75 20.04
C LEU A 449 45.02 -17.32 19.48
N ASP A 450 45.53 -18.04 18.48
CA ASP A 450 46.81 -17.74 17.84
C ASP A 450 46.73 -16.46 16.99
N ARG A 451 45.54 -16.11 16.49
CA ARG A 451 45.28 -14.96 15.62
C ARG A 451 44.09 -14.14 16.13
N PRO A 452 44.26 -13.31 17.16
CA PRO A 452 43.16 -12.51 17.72
C PRO A 452 42.58 -11.49 16.73
N ALA A 453 43.31 -11.13 15.67
CA ALA A 453 42.85 -10.25 14.59
C ALA A 453 42.45 -11.01 13.30
N LEU A 454 42.18 -12.32 13.39
CA LEU A 454 41.95 -13.23 12.25
C LEU A 454 41.06 -12.64 11.14
N LEU A 455 39.89 -12.11 11.47
CA LEU A 455 38.96 -11.57 10.47
C LEU A 455 39.45 -10.28 9.80
N ALA A 456 40.12 -9.41 10.57
CA ALA A 456 40.70 -8.18 10.03
C ALA A 456 41.88 -8.47 9.10
N GLU A 457 42.63 -9.55 9.35
CA GLU A 457 43.74 -9.99 8.50
C GLU A 457 43.28 -10.71 7.23
N LEU A 458 42.13 -11.40 7.27
CA LEU A 458 41.68 -12.26 6.17
C LEU A 458 40.72 -11.60 5.20
N LEU A 459 39.85 -10.70 5.68
CA LEU A 459 38.84 -10.09 4.82
C LEU A 459 39.45 -8.99 3.94
N PRO A 460 39.21 -9.01 2.62
CA PRO A 460 39.69 -7.95 1.74
C PRO A 460 39.01 -6.62 2.06
N LEU A 461 39.64 -5.49 1.71
CA LEU A 461 39.14 -4.13 1.97
C LEU A 461 37.69 -3.87 1.50
N GLY A 462 37.22 -4.60 0.47
CA GLY A 462 35.86 -4.50 -0.07
C GLY A 462 34.83 -5.42 0.59
N ALA A 463 35.21 -6.27 1.56
CA ALA A 463 34.30 -7.20 2.23
C ALA A 463 33.90 -6.67 3.62
N ARG A 464 32.61 -6.36 3.79
CA ARG A 464 32.05 -5.96 5.08
C ARG A 464 31.41 -7.16 5.77
N LEU A 465 31.88 -7.47 6.98
CA LEU A 465 31.25 -8.47 7.85
C LEU A 465 29.90 -7.95 8.38
N ARG A 466 28.84 -8.75 8.21
CA ARG A 466 27.48 -8.47 8.72
C ARG A 466 27.17 -9.27 9.97
N ALA A 467 27.52 -10.55 9.97
CA ALA A 467 27.39 -11.45 11.10
C ALA A 467 28.48 -12.52 11.03
N ALA A 468 28.85 -13.05 12.19
CA ALA A 468 29.73 -14.21 12.31
C ALA A 468 29.12 -15.17 13.33
N ARG A 469 29.13 -16.46 13.02
CA ARG A 469 28.68 -17.51 13.93
C ARG A 469 29.54 -18.76 13.79
N VAL A 470 29.69 -19.47 14.90
CA VAL A 470 30.30 -20.80 14.89
C VAL A 470 29.26 -21.80 14.40
N GLU A 471 29.64 -22.64 13.45
CA GLU A 471 28.79 -23.68 12.90
C GLU A 471 29.40 -25.04 13.23
N ALA A 472 28.59 -25.96 13.76
CA ALA A 472 29.04 -27.29 14.19
C ALA A 472 28.71 -28.38 13.16
N ALA A 473 27.68 -28.17 12.34
CA ALA A 473 27.22 -29.11 11.32
C ALA A 473 26.63 -28.33 10.12
N PRO A 474 26.78 -28.82 8.87
CA PRO A 474 27.37 -30.09 8.46
C PRO A 474 28.91 -30.08 8.38
N ARG A 475 29.55 -28.91 8.48
CA ARG A 475 31.01 -28.76 8.62
C ARG A 475 31.30 -27.79 9.76
N ALA A 476 32.21 -28.17 10.65
CA ALA A 476 32.65 -27.33 11.75
C ALA A 476 33.39 -26.10 11.19
N GLY A 477 33.18 -24.91 11.75
CA GLY A 477 33.89 -23.73 11.28
C GLY A 477 33.29 -22.40 11.70
N LEU A 478 33.84 -21.33 11.13
CA LEU A 478 33.35 -19.97 11.32
C LEU A 478 32.60 -19.52 10.07
N LEU A 479 31.27 -19.40 10.18
CA LEU A 479 30.42 -18.89 9.12
C LEU A 479 30.31 -17.37 9.21
N LEU A 480 30.67 -16.71 8.11
CA LEU A 480 30.67 -15.28 7.93
C LEU A 480 29.60 -14.89 6.91
N ASP A 481 28.69 -14.02 7.33
CA ASP A 481 27.76 -13.33 6.42
C ASP A 481 28.45 -12.03 5.98
N LEU A 482 28.75 -11.92 4.68
CA LEU A 482 29.53 -10.84 4.09
C LEU A 482 28.68 -10.02 3.11
N GLU A 483 28.96 -8.72 3.04
CA GLU A 483 28.54 -7.84 1.95
C GLU A 483 29.80 -7.43 1.17
N LEU A 484 29.89 -7.84 -0.10
CA LEU A 484 31.01 -7.53 -0.99
C LEU A 484 30.71 -6.28 -1.83
N GLY A 485 31.58 -5.28 -1.74
CA GLY A 485 31.54 -4.07 -2.56
C GLY A 485 31.89 -4.31 -4.03
N TRP A 486 31.64 -3.33 -4.88
CA TRP A 486 32.17 -3.34 -6.25
C TRP A 486 33.70 -3.27 -6.21
N PRO A 487 34.42 -3.96 -7.12
CA PRO A 487 35.84 -3.68 -7.29
C PRO A 487 35.98 -2.19 -7.64
N ALA A 488 36.92 -1.52 -6.95
CA ALA A 488 37.28 -0.14 -7.24
C ALA A 488 37.80 0.01 -8.67
#